data_AF-A0A438HT98-F1
#
_entry.id   AF-A0A438HT98-F1
#
_cell.length_a   1.000
_cell.length_b   1.000
_cell.length_c   1.000
_cell.angle_alpha   90.00
_cell.angle_beta   90.00
_cell.angle_gamma   90.00
#
_symmetry.space_group_name_H-M   'P 1'
#
loop_
_entity.id
_entity.type
_entity.pdbx_description
1 polymer ?
#
loop_
_entity_poly.entity_id
_entity_poly.type
_entity_poly.pdbx_seq_one_letter_code
_entity_poly.pdbx_strand_id
1 'polypeptide(L)'
;MFFAVAHGVHAVRLGNEASISQTIPVKPGSLYALTFGASRTCAQDEAKVTFHNTGVQEDPACGPLLDAVAIKELFPPMPTRDNLVKNSGFEEGPHLLINSSNGVLLPPKQEDLTSPLPGWIIESLKAVKFIDKKHFNVPFGLAAVELLAGRESAIAQVLRTVPNKLYNLTFSIGDGKNGCHGDMMIEAFAAKDSFKAPFKSRGKGEFKTVSFKFKAIAARTRLTFFQLFLPHQD
;
A
#
# COMPACT_ATOMS: atom_id res chain seq x y z
N MET A 1 18.45 -1.12 -18.62
CA MET A 1 19.19 -2.09 -17.77
C MET A 1 20.67 -1.89 -18.06
N PHE A 2 21.47 -1.48 -17.08
CA PHE A 2 22.91 -1.23 -17.27
C PHE A 2 23.67 -2.12 -16.30
N PHE A 3 24.60 -2.92 -16.84
CA PHE A 3 25.49 -3.74 -16.03
C PHE A 3 26.83 -3.03 -15.90
N ALA A 4 27.36 -2.95 -14.68
CA ALA A 4 28.71 -2.44 -14.47
C ALA A 4 29.72 -3.44 -15.06
N VAL A 5 30.26 -3.10 -16.23
CA VAL A 5 31.31 -3.85 -16.89
C VAL A 5 32.64 -3.46 -16.22
N ALA A 6 33.28 -4.43 -15.55
CA ALA A 6 34.54 -4.19 -14.84
C ALA A 6 35.65 -3.63 -15.76
N HIS A 7 35.62 -4.00 -17.05
CA HIS A 7 36.51 -3.45 -18.07
C HIS A 7 35.88 -3.56 -19.46
N GLY A 8 35.88 -2.46 -20.24
CA GLY A 8 35.42 -2.44 -21.63
C GLY A 8 33.91 -2.17 -21.78
N VAL A 9 33.34 -2.60 -22.91
CA VAL A 9 31.92 -2.33 -23.27
C VAL A 9 31.03 -3.58 -23.28
N HIS A 10 31.61 -4.78 -23.23
CA HIS A 10 30.88 -6.06 -23.23
C HIS A 10 31.35 -6.96 -22.09
N ALA A 11 30.45 -7.75 -21.52
CA ALA A 11 30.74 -8.74 -20.48
C ALA A 11 29.82 -9.96 -20.59
N VAL A 12 30.22 -11.07 -19.97
CA VAL A 12 29.44 -12.32 -19.89
C VAL A 12 28.93 -12.49 -18.45
N ARG A 13 27.62 -12.66 -18.26
CA ARG A 13 26.99 -12.99 -16.96
C ARG A 13 26.84 -14.51 -16.86
N LEU A 14 27.46 -15.12 -15.86
CA LEU A 14 27.26 -16.53 -15.51
C LEU A 14 26.17 -16.64 -14.43
N GLY A 15 25.17 -17.49 -14.64
CA GLY A 15 24.15 -17.82 -13.65
C GLY A 15 24.60 -18.93 -12.69
N ASN A 16 23.70 -19.38 -11.82
CA ASN A 16 23.97 -20.54 -10.95
C ASN A 16 24.35 -21.75 -11.80
N GLU A 17 25.45 -22.42 -11.43
CA GLU A 17 26.01 -23.61 -12.11
C GLU A 17 26.41 -23.41 -13.58
N ALA A 18 26.47 -22.17 -14.07
CA ALA A 18 26.94 -21.88 -15.43
C ALA A 18 28.48 -21.90 -15.51
N SER A 19 29.01 -22.43 -16.60
CA SER A 19 30.44 -22.41 -16.92
C SER A 19 30.69 -21.94 -18.35
N ILE A 20 31.86 -21.34 -18.57
CA ILE A 20 32.38 -20.96 -19.88
C ILE A 20 33.82 -21.47 -19.98
N SER A 21 34.18 -22.07 -21.11
CA SER A 21 35.49 -22.67 -21.32
C SER A 21 36.00 -22.36 -22.72
N GLN A 22 37.30 -22.10 -22.83
CA GLN A 22 37.98 -21.94 -24.11
C GLN A 22 39.32 -22.67 -24.07
N THR A 23 39.61 -23.44 -25.13
CA THR A 23 40.91 -24.10 -25.31
C THR A 23 41.86 -23.16 -26.04
N ILE A 24 43.05 -22.94 -25.47
CA ILE A 24 44.10 -22.10 -26.07
C ILE A 24 45.37 -22.92 -26.30
N PRO A 25 46.06 -22.77 -27.45
CA PRO A 25 47.33 -23.44 -27.68
C PRO A 25 48.43 -22.82 -26.80
N VAL A 26 49.17 -23.66 -26.09
CA VAL A 26 50.27 -23.25 -25.20
C VAL A 26 51.56 -23.99 -25.54
N LYS A 27 52.70 -23.41 -25.14
CA LYS A 27 54.03 -23.98 -25.35
C LYS A 27 54.44 -24.83 -24.15
N PRO A 28 54.87 -26.09 -24.37
CA PRO A 28 55.42 -26.93 -23.31
C PRO A 28 56.60 -26.26 -22.59
N GLY A 29 56.62 -26.33 -21.26
CA GLY A 29 57.70 -25.77 -20.43
C GLY A 29 57.65 -24.27 -20.16
N SER A 30 56.62 -23.55 -20.64
CA SER A 30 56.45 -22.11 -20.40
C SER A 30 55.52 -21.80 -19.21
N LEU A 31 55.73 -20.66 -18.56
CA LEU A 31 54.87 -20.14 -17.49
C LEU A 31 53.85 -19.15 -18.05
N TYR A 32 52.60 -19.27 -17.60
CA TYR A 32 51.49 -18.41 -18.00
C TYR A 32 50.77 -17.86 -16.77
N ALA A 33 50.32 -16.61 -16.84
CA ALA A 33 49.50 -15.98 -15.80
C ALA A 33 48.15 -15.58 -16.40
N LEU A 34 47.06 -15.87 -15.68
CA LEU A 34 45.70 -15.47 -16.04
C LEU A 34 45.26 -14.34 -15.11
N THR A 35 44.75 -13.25 -15.70
CA THR A 35 44.12 -12.14 -14.95
C THR A 35 42.72 -11.92 -15.50
N PHE A 36 41.73 -11.72 -14.64
CA PHE A 36 40.36 -11.43 -15.03
C PHE A 36 39.75 -10.35 -14.14
N GLY A 37 38.83 -9.56 -14.72
CA GLY A 37 38.03 -8.58 -13.99
C GLY A 37 36.63 -9.15 -13.74
N ALA A 38 36.14 -9.05 -12.51
CA ALA A 38 34.79 -9.47 -12.14
C ALA A 38 34.05 -8.32 -11.46
N SER A 39 32.76 -8.18 -11.77
CA SER A 39 31.85 -7.26 -11.10
C SER A 39 30.73 -8.06 -10.45
N ARG A 40 30.39 -7.75 -9.20
CA ARG A 40 29.31 -8.44 -8.47
C ARG A 40 27.98 -7.74 -8.77
N THR A 41 27.04 -8.47 -9.35
CA THR A 41 25.62 -8.10 -9.29
C THR A 41 25.00 -8.91 -8.17
N CYS A 42 24.67 -8.27 -7.04
CA CYS A 42 24.00 -8.96 -5.94
C CYS A 42 22.59 -9.39 -6.41
N ALA A 43 22.37 -10.70 -6.57
CA ALA A 43 21.02 -11.26 -6.76
C ALA A 43 20.06 -10.98 -5.57
N GLN A 44 20.57 -10.39 -4.49
CA GLN A 44 19.80 -9.99 -3.30
C GLN A 44 18.93 -8.74 -3.52
N ASP A 45 19.16 -7.97 -4.59
CA ASP A 45 18.35 -6.78 -4.91
C ASP A 45 17.27 -7.07 -5.98
N GLU A 46 17.03 -8.35 -6.31
CA GLU A 46 16.04 -8.77 -7.30
C GLU A 46 14.84 -9.45 -6.61
N ALA A 47 13.63 -8.93 -6.81
CA ALA A 47 12.39 -9.59 -6.40
C ALA A 47 11.78 -10.32 -7.61
N LYS A 48 11.64 -11.65 -7.53
CA LYS A 48 10.96 -12.45 -8.56
C LYS A 48 9.44 -12.39 -8.37
N VAL A 49 8.75 -11.65 -9.22
CA VAL A 49 7.28 -11.68 -9.31
C VAL A 49 6.87 -12.76 -10.30
N THR A 50 6.06 -13.73 -9.86
CA THR A 50 5.53 -14.81 -10.71
C THR A 50 4.01 -14.80 -10.63
N PHE A 51 3.34 -14.64 -11.77
CA PHE A 51 1.90 -14.86 -11.89
C PHE A 51 1.70 -16.30 -12.35
N HIS A 52 1.07 -17.12 -11.52
CA HIS A 52 0.85 -18.53 -11.81
C HIS A 52 -0.64 -18.86 -11.67
N ASN A 53 -1.25 -19.31 -12.78
CA ASN A 53 -2.58 -19.88 -12.74
C ASN A 53 -2.49 -21.32 -12.19
N THR A 54 -2.90 -21.51 -10.94
CA THR A 54 -2.89 -22.82 -10.26
C THR A 54 -4.13 -23.66 -10.57
N GLY A 55 -5.09 -23.13 -11.33
CA GLY A 55 -6.31 -23.84 -11.68
C GLY A 55 -6.08 -24.91 -12.75
N VAL A 56 -6.79 -26.03 -12.63
CA VAL A 56 -6.99 -26.98 -13.72
C VAL A 56 -8.25 -26.52 -14.46
N GLN A 57 -8.11 -26.02 -15.68
CA GLN A 57 -9.25 -25.61 -16.50
C GLN A 57 -9.72 -26.76 -17.40
N GLU A 58 -11.01 -27.08 -17.31
CA GLU A 58 -11.66 -28.09 -18.16
C GLU A 58 -11.88 -27.57 -19.59
N ASP A 59 -12.10 -26.25 -19.73
CA ASP A 59 -12.29 -25.56 -21.02
C ASP A 59 -11.07 -24.66 -21.32
N PRO A 60 -10.36 -24.87 -22.45
CA PRO A 60 -9.25 -24.02 -22.88
C PRO A 60 -9.57 -22.53 -23.09
N ALA A 61 -10.85 -22.17 -23.29
CA ALA A 61 -11.28 -20.78 -23.40
C ALA A 61 -11.42 -20.08 -22.03
N CYS A 62 -11.45 -20.83 -20.94
CA CYS A 62 -11.54 -20.31 -19.59
C CYS A 62 -10.13 -20.08 -19.03
N GLY A 63 -9.82 -18.85 -18.60
CA GLY A 63 -8.53 -18.52 -17.99
C GLY A 63 -8.54 -17.14 -17.36
N PRO A 64 -7.69 -16.88 -16.35
CA PRO A 64 -7.55 -15.54 -15.79
C PRO A 64 -6.88 -14.60 -16.79
N LEU A 65 -7.45 -13.41 -16.99
CA LEU A 65 -6.87 -12.36 -17.84
C LEU A 65 -6.04 -11.39 -16.97
N LEU A 66 -4.80 -11.14 -17.39
CA LEU A 66 -3.97 -10.06 -16.85
C LEU A 66 -3.91 -8.93 -17.89
N ASP A 67 -4.56 -7.81 -17.57
CA ASP A 67 -4.64 -6.65 -18.47
C ASP A 67 -3.53 -5.62 -18.19
N ALA A 68 -3.21 -5.39 -16.92
CA ALA A 68 -2.17 -4.45 -16.52
C ALA A 68 -1.50 -4.85 -15.19
N VAL A 69 -0.20 -4.56 -15.08
CA VAL A 69 0.60 -4.76 -13.87
C VAL A 69 1.38 -3.48 -13.59
N ALA A 70 1.34 -3.00 -12.35
CA ALA A 70 2.13 -1.87 -11.90
C ALA A 70 2.89 -2.23 -10.62
N ILE A 71 4.15 -1.81 -10.55
CA ILE A 71 4.99 -1.93 -9.36
C ILE A 71 5.42 -0.51 -9.00
N LYS A 72 5.17 -0.14 -7.75
CA LYS A 72 5.57 1.15 -7.20
C LYS A 72 6.29 0.90 -5.89
N GLU A 73 7.48 1.48 -5.77
CA GLU A 73 8.18 1.57 -4.49
C GLU A 73 7.42 2.56 -3.59
N LEU A 74 7.12 2.11 -2.36
CA LEU A 74 6.40 2.91 -1.38
C LEU A 74 7.39 3.46 -0.35
N PHE A 75 7.33 4.76 -0.10
CA PHE A 75 8.18 5.41 0.89
C PHE A 75 7.55 5.34 2.27
N PRO A 76 8.27 4.88 3.31
CA PRO A 76 7.77 4.87 4.68
C PRO A 76 7.52 6.30 5.19
N PRO A 77 6.26 6.68 5.47
CA PRO A 77 5.92 8.03 5.88
C PRO A 77 6.32 8.27 7.33
N MET A 78 6.87 9.46 7.59
CA MET A 78 7.25 9.91 8.93
C MET A 78 6.22 10.90 9.49
N PRO A 79 5.96 10.91 10.80
CA PRO A 79 5.15 11.96 11.44
C PRO A 79 5.81 13.33 11.27
N THR A 80 4.98 14.38 11.26
CA THR A 80 5.46 15.77 11.24
C THR A 80 5.52 16.35 12.65
N ARG A 81 6.07 17.56 12.81
CA ARG A 81 6.06 18.26 14.11
C ARG A 81 4.65 18.60 14.58
N ASP A 82 3.75 18.86 13.64
CA ASP A 82 2.39 19.33 13.92
C ASP A 82 1.37 18.19 13.96
N ASN A 83 1.66 17.06 13.30
CA ASN A 83 0.76 15.92 13.22
C ASN A 83 1.46 14.60 13.53
N LEU A 84 0.91 13.88 14.51
CA LEU A 84 1.41 12.58 14.93
C LEU A 84 1.04 11.45 13.95
N VAL A 85 -0.02 11.66 13.16
CA VAL A 85 -0.52 10.68 12.19
C VAL A 85 0.40 10.68 10.97
N LYS A 86 1.00 9.53 10.69
CA LYS A 86 1.74 9.28 9.45
C LYS A 86 0.77 9.17 8.29
N ASN A 87 1.17 9.68 7.12
CA ASN A 87 0.39 9.61 5.89
C ASN A 87 -1.08 10.02 6.12
N SER A 88 -1.28 11.14 6.82
CA SER A 88 -2.61 11.57 7.29
C SER A 88 -3.57 11.95 6.17
N GLY A 89 -3.04 12.28 4.99
CA GLY A 89 -3.82 12.56 3.77
C GLY A 89 -3.89 11.40 2.79
N PHE A 90 -3.30 10.24 3.11
CA PHE A 90 -3.22 9.09 2.18
C PHE A 90 -2.51 9.40 0.85
N GLU A 91 -1.63 10.40 0.82
CA GLU A 91 -0.91 10.83 -0.40
C GLU A 91 0.15 9.81 -0.85
N GLU A 92 0.57 8.91 0.04
CA GLU A 92 1.41 7.77 -0.29
C GLU A 92 0.58 6.47 -0.27
N GLY A 93 0.66 5.68 -1.33
CA GLY A 93 -0.22 4.55 -1.57
C GLY A 93 0.08 3.84 -2.90
N PRO A 94 -0.69 2.80 -3.25
CA PRO A 94 -0.42 1.97 -4.42
C PRO A 94 -0.50 2.76 -5.73
N HIS A 95 0.11 2.24 -6.78
CA HIS A 95 0.00 2.83 -8.12
C HIS A 95 -1.44 2.72 -8.63
N LEU A 96 -2.01 3.86 -9.03
CA LEU A 96 -3.30 3.91 -9.71
C LEU A 96 -3.05 3.80 -11.22
N LEU A 97 -3.68 2.81 -11.85
CA LEU A 97 -3.58 2.63 -13.30
C LEU A 97 -4.23 3.81 -14.02
N ILE A 98 -3.50 4.44 -14.93
CA ILE A 98 -3.87 5.71 -15.60
C ILE A 98 -5.24 5.65 -16.30
N ASN A 99 -5.61 4.47 -16.81
CA ASN A 99 -6.85 4.21 -17.56
C ASN A 99 -7.95 3.53 -16.73
N SER A 100 -7.76 3.35 -15.42
CA SER A 100 -8.78 2.80 -14.53
C SER A 100 -9.34 3.90 -13.64
N SER A 101 -10.66 3.98 -13.58
CA SER A 101 -11.39 4.92 -12.73
C SER A 101 -11.86 4.30 -11.41
N ASN A 102 -11.59 3.02 -11.18
CA ASN A 102 -12.20 2.26 -10.09
C ASN A 102 -11.36 2.23 -8.80
N GLY A 103 -10.23 2.94 -8.72
CA GLY A 103 -9.33 2.85 -7.56
C GLY A 103 -8.65 1.48 -7.42
N VAL A 104 -8.01 1.23 -6.27
CA VAL A 104 -7.26 0.00 -5.99
C VAL A 104 -7.80 -0.67 -4.73
N LEU A 105 -8.17 -1.95 -4.83
CA LEU A 105 -8.54 -2.74 -3.66
C LEU A 105 -7.28 -3.17 -2.90
N LEU A 106 -7.24 -2.84 -1.61
CA LEU A 106 -6.18 -3.18 -0.69
C LEU A 106 -6.57 -4.45 0.08
N PRO A 107 -5.72 -5.48 0.10
CA PRO A 107 -6.01 -6.73 0.79
C PRO A 107 -6.28 -6.53 2.30
N PRO A 108 -7.12 -7.40 2.89
CA PRO A 108 -7.37 -7.40 4.33
C PRO A 108 -6.15 -7.86 5.14
N LYS A 109 -6.21 -7.66 6.47
CA LYS A 109 -5.22 -8.14 7.46
C LYS A 109 -3.77 -7.79 7.13
N GLN A 110 -3.52 -6.53 6.80
CA GLN A 110 -2.17 -6.03 6.51
C GLN A 110 -1.58 -5.32 7.72
N GLU A 111 -0.34 -5.65 8.07
CA GLU A 111 0.42 -4.99 9.13
C GLU A 111 1.05 -3.68 8.65
N ASP A 112 1.30 -2.74 9.56
CA ASP A 112 1.82 -1.38 9.25
C ASP A 112 3.08 -1.40 8.37
N LEU A 113 4.02 -2.32 8.64
CA LEU A 113 5.31 -2.39 7.94
C LEU A 113 5.21 -2.94 6.51
N THR A 114 4.21 -3.75 6.22
CA THR A 114 4.01 -4.40 4.92
C THR A 114 2.73 -3.95 4.23
N SER A 115 2.06 -2.95 4.80
CA SER A 115 0.79 -2.48 4.30
C SER A 115 0.96 -1.79 2.95
N PRO A 116 0.08 -2.08 1.97
CA PRO A 116 0.03 -1.32 0.72
C PRO A 116 -0.44 0.12 0.94
N LEU A 117 -0.88 0.47 2.16
CA LEU A 117 -1.14 1.83 2.63
C LEU A 117 -0.13 2.18 3.72
N PRO A 118 1.03 2.76 3.37
CA PRO A 118 2.10 3.00 4.33
C PRO A 118 1.66 3.84 5.52
N GLY A 119 2.05 3.42 6.73
CA GLY A 119 1.66 4.07 7.98
C GLY A 119 0.28 3.64 8.50
N TRP A 120 -0.45 2.76 7.81
CA TRP A 120 -1.77 2.31 8.20
C TRP A 120 -1.91 0.79 8.15
N ILE A 121 -2.52 0.23 9.18
CA ILE A 121 -2.91 -1.17 9.32
C ILE A 121 -4.29 -1.33 8.68
N ILE A 122 -4.45 -2.35 7.83
CA ILE A 122 -5.77 -2.74 7.30
C ILE A 122 -6.26 -3.89 8.17
N GLU A 123 -7.10 -3.56 9.15
CA GLU A 123 -7.52 -4.50 10.20
C GLU A 123 -8.70 -5.37 9.75
N SER A 124 -9.51 -4.87 8.82
CA SER A 124 -10.73 -5.54 8.41
C SER A 124 -10.50 -6.88 7.74
N LEU A 125 -11.50 -7.75 7.87
CA LEU A 125 -11.63 -8.99 7.07
C LEU A 125 -11.93 -8.70 5.59
N LYS A 126 -12.37 -7.48 5.29
CA LYS A 126 -12.67 -7.00 3.94
C LYS A 126 -11.61 -6.01 3.47
N ALA A 127 -11.51 -5.93 2.16
CA ALA A 127 -10.62 -4.99 1.50
C ALA A 127 -11.06 -3.53 1.77
N VAL A 128 -10.08 -2.67 1.92
CA VAL A 128 -10.26 -1.20 1.87
C VAL A 128 -9.92 -0.76 0.45
N LYS A 129 -10.49 0.33 -0.02
CA LYS A 129 -10.24 0.80 -1.38
C LYS A 129 -9.50 2.13 -1.38
N PHE A 130 -8.39 2.20 -2.08
CA PHE A 130 -7.64 3.42 -2.31
C PHE A 130 -8.18 4.13 -3.55
N ILE A 131 -8.47 5.43 -3.43
CA ILE A 131 -9.11 6.23 -4.48
C ILE A 131 -8.36 7.53 -4.72
N ASP A 132 -8.52 8.11 -5.91
CA ASP A 132 -7.90 9.36 -6.30
C ASP A 132 -8.90 10.47 -6.58
N LYS A 133 -8.41 11.70 -6.47
CA LYS A 133 -9.16 12.93 -6.74
C LYS A 133 -9.56 13.08 -8.21
N LYS A 134 -8.87 12.40 -9.13
CA LYS A 134 -9.17 12.45 -10.56
C LYS A 134 -10.54 11.84 -10.87
N HIS A 135 -10.90 10.75 -10.17
CA HIS A 135 -12.13 10.01 -10.43
C HIS A 135 -13.16 10.13 -9.31
N PHE A 136 -12.73 10.47 -8.09
CA PHE A 136 -13.60 10.59 -6.92
C PHE A 136 -13.50 11.98 -6.28
N ASN A 137 -14.53 12.35 -5.53
CA ASN A 137 -14.45 13.55 -4.71
C ASN A 137 -13.63 13.26 -3.44
N VAL A 138 -12.43 13.82 -3.40
CA VAL A 138 -11.51 13.70 -2.26
C VAL A 138 -11.49 15.02 -1.48
N PRO A 139 -11.76 15.02 -0.16
CA PRO A 139 -11.84 16.24 0.64
C PRO A 139 -10.57 17.09 0.65
N PHE A 140 -9.40 16.44 0.72
CA PHE A 140 -8.09 17.10 0.81
C PHE A 140 -7.03 16.30 0.04
N GLY A 141 -6.05 16.99 -0.54
CA GLY A 141 -4.95 16.33 -1.24
C GLY A 141 -5.37 15.68 -2.57
N LEU A 142 -4.75 14.57 -2.92
CA LEU A 142 -4.95 13.84 -4.18
C LEU A 142 -5.53 12.44 -3.99
N ALA A 143 -5.56 11.91 -2.77
CA ALA A 143 -6.00 10.56 -2.50
C ALA A 143 -6.85 10.43 -1.24
N ALA A 144 -7.61 9.35 -1.16
CA ALA A 144 -8.36 8.96 0.03
C ALA A 144 -8.52 7.45 0.09
N VAL A 145 -9.10 7.00 1.21
CA VAL A 145 -9.50 5.61 1.41
C VAL A 145 -11.01 5.51 1.62
N GLU A 146 -11.62 4.59 0.89
CA GLU A 146 -13.03 4.24 0.98
C GLU A 146 -13.14 2.94 1.80
N LEU A 147 -13.82 3.04 2.95
CA LEU A 147 -14.20 1.88 3.75
C LEU A 147 -15.47 1.28 3.13
N LEU A 148 -15.33 0.15 2.44
CA LEU A 148 -16.41 -0.44 1.66
C LEU A 148 -17.59 -0.87 2.55
N ALA A 149 -18.80 -0.49 2.12
CA ALA A 149 -20.06 -0.80 2.81
C ALA A 149 -20.37 -2.30 2.78
N GLY A 150 -21.01 -2.79 3.83
CA GLY A 150 -21.60 -4.14 3.89
C GLY A 150 -21.03 -5.07 4.96
N ARG A 151 -19.77 -4.92 5.40
CA ARG A 151 -19.17 -5.57 6.59
C ARG A 151 -17.91 -4.83 7.07
N GLU A 152 -17.80 -4.61 8.38
CA GLU A 152 -16.61 -4.32 9.23
C GLU A 152 -15.30 -3.92 8.51
N SER A 153 -15.31 -2.82 7.74
CA SER A 153 -14.11 -2.25 7.14
C SER A 153 -13.43 -1.32 8.14
N ALA A 154 -12.11 -1.47 8.33
CA ALA A 154 -11.39 -0.71 9.34
C ALA A 154 -9.92 -0.53 9.00
N ILE A 155 -9.43 0.67 9.31
CA ILE A 155 -8.02 1.02 9.28
C ILE A 155 -7.57 1.47 10.65
N ALA A 156 -6.31 1.18 10.99
CA ALA A 156 -5.74 1.60 12.27
C ALA A 156 -4.31 2.12 12.11
N GLN A 157 -3.87 2.93 13.07
CA GLN A 157 -2.49 3.36 13.19
C GLN A 157 -2.10 3.42 14.67
N VAL A 158 -0.87 3.02 14.99
CA VAL A 158 -0.34 3.14 16.36
C VAL A 158 0.51 4.39 16.47
N LEU A 159 -0.03 5.41 17.15
CA LEU A 159 0.61 6.70 17.36
C LEU A 159 1.50 6.67 18.60
N ARG A 160 2.62 7.39 18.56
CA ARG A 160 3.44 7.67 19.75
C ARG A 160 2.83 8.85 20.49
N THR A 161 2.38 8.61 21.72
CA THR A 161 1.69 9.59 22.55
C THR A 161 2.37 9.69 23.92
N VAL A 162 1.98 10.69 24.70
CA VAL A 162 2.41 10.89 26.09
C VAL A 162 1.22 10.59 27.00
N PRO A 163 1.34 9.65 27.97
CA PRO A 163 0.28 9.36 28.92
C PRO A 163 -0.22 10.63 29.62
N ASN A 164 -1.52 10.68 29.89
CA ASN A 164 -2.23 11.80 30.51
C ASN A 164 -2.26 13.13 29.73
N LYS A 165 -1.68 13.20 28.53
CA LYS A 165 -1.80 14.37 27.66
C LYS A 165 -3.10 14.31 26.85
N LEU A 166 -3.72 15.48 26.68
CA LEU A 166 -4.94 15.66 25.88
C LEU A 166 -4.55 15.93 24.43
N TYR A 167 -5.20 15.23 23.49
CA TYR A 167 -5.01 15.38 22.05
C TYR A 167 -6.33 15.73 21.39
N ASN A 168 -6.27 16.43 20.26
CA ASN A 168 -7.42 16.71 19.41
C ASN A 168 -7.27 15.90 18.12
N LEU A 169 -8.21 14.98 17.86
CA LEU A 169 -8.27 14.23 16.62
C LEU A 169 -9.28 14.89 15.69
N THR A 170 -8.84 15.23 14.49
CA THR A 170 -9.66 15.81 13.42
C THR A 170 -9.60 14.92 12.19
N PHE A 171 -10.76 14.60 11.62
CA PHE A 171 -10.85 13.80 10.40
C PHE A 171 -12.06 14.20 9.57
N SER A 172 -12.05 13.81 8.30
CA SER A 172 -13.09 14.13 7.34
C SER A 172 -13.70 12.86 6.76
N ILE A 173 -15.02 12.87 6.63
CA ILE A 173 -15.82 11.78 6.08
C ILE A 173 -16.71 12.34 4.97
N GLY A 174 -16.96 11.57 3.92
CA GLY A 174 -17.74 12.04 2.79
C GLY A 174 -18.07 10.93 1.79
N ASP A 175 -18.77 11.31 0.72
CA ASP A 175 -19.08 10.42 -0.39
C ASP A 175 -18.19 10.69 -1.62
N GLY A 176 -17.95 9.66 -2.42
CA GLY A 176 -17.03 9.70 -3.55
C GLY A 176 -17.56 10.37 -4.81
N LYS A 177 -18.76 10.99 -4.81
CA LYS A 177 -19.44 11.50 -6.02
C LYS A 177 -19.74 10.43 -7.07
N ASN A 178 -20.09 9.24 -6.62
CA ASN A 178 -20.44 8.09 -7.46
C ASN A 178 -21.95 7.87 -7.59
N GLY A 179 -22.79 8.82 -7.15
CA GLY A 179 -24.25 8.68 -7.14
C GLY A 179 -24.78 7.71 -6.06
N CYS A 180 -23.94 7.19 -5.17
CA CYS A 180 -24.39 6.31 -4.09
C CYS A 180 -25.11 7.11 -3.01
N HIS A 181 -26.37 6.76 -2.75
CA HIS A 181 -27.17 7.30 -1.66
C HIS A 181 -27.20 6.33 -0.48
N GLY A 182 -27.17 6.87 0.73
CA GLY A 182 -27.28 6.04 1.93
C GLY A 182 -26.77 6.73 3.18
N ASP A 183 -27.21 6.23 4.33
CA ASP A 183 -26.66 6.63 5.61
C ASP A 183 -25.37 5.86 5.89
N MET A 184 -24.35 6.58 6.33
CA MET A 184 -23.01 6.07 6.59
C MET A 184 -22.59 6.50 8.00
N MET A 185 -21.79 5.69 8.67
CA MET A 185 -21.28 6.02 10.00
C MET A 185 -19.85 5.51 10.17
N ILE A 186 -18.95 6.42 10.48
CA ILE A 186 -17.59 6.11 10.92
C ILE A 186 -17.54 6.22 12.44
N GLU A 187 -17.06 5.18 13.12
CA GLU A 187 -16.66 5.26 14.51
C GLU A 187 -15.13 5.31 14.58
N ALA A 188 -14.62 6.36 15.24
CA ALA A 188 -13.21 6.54 15.51
C ALA A 188 -12.91 6.16 16.96
N PHE A 189 -11.96 5.27 17.19
CA PHE A 189 -11.51 4.85 18.51
C PHE A 189 -10.11 5.40 18.78
N ALA A 190 -9.93 6.08 19.91
CA ALA A 190 -8.65 6.57 20.38
C ALA A 190 -8.53 6.35 21.90
N ALA A 191 -7.56 5.52 22.30
CA ALA A 191 -7.40 5.10 23.70
C ALA A 191 -8.67 4.41 24.24
N LYS A 192 -9.37 5.00 25.21
CA LYS A 192 -10.65 4.49 25.74
C LYS A 192 -11.87 5.24 25.18
N ASP A 193 -11.63 6.30 24.43
CA ASP A 193 -12.67 7.18 23.91
C ASP A 193 -13.06 6.70 22.50
N SER A 194 -14.37 6.73 22.21
CA SER A 194 -14.88 6.54 20.84
C SER A 194 -15.76 7.71 20.42
N PHE A 195 -15.78 7.98 19.12
CA PHE A 195 -16.59 9.04 18.54
C PHE A 195 -17.26 8.56 17.26
N LYS A 196 -18.60 8.65 17.23
CA LYS A 196 -19.42 8.29 16.08
C LYS A 196 -19.69 9.52 15.24
N ALA A 197 -19.33 9.44 13.96
CA ALA A 197 -19.52 10.49 12.98
C ALA A 197 -20.51 10.00 11.90
N PRO A 198 -21.82 10.30 12.07
CA PRO A 198 -22.80 9.98 11.05
C PRO A 198 -22.68 10.92 9.85
N PHE A 199 -22.91 10.39 8.66
CA PHE A 199 -22.89 11.11 7.40
C PHE A 199 -23.97 10.56 6.46
N LYS A 200 -24.79 11.43 5.88
CA LYS A 200 -25.82 11.05 4.94
C LYS A 200 -25.38 11.39 3.53
N SER A 201 -25.12 10.38 2.71
CA SER A 201 -24.67 10.56 1.34
C SER A 201 -25.83 10.93 0.42
N ARG A 202 -25.59 11.97 -0.39
CA ARG A 202 -26.43 12.32 -1.55
C ARG A 202 -25.78 11.95 -2.88
N GLY A 203 -24.63 11.27 -2.85
CA GLY A 203 -23.87 10.85 -4.03
C GLY A 203 -23.27 12.00 -4.84
N LYS A 204 -23.19 13.20 -4.26
CA LYS A 204 -22.79 14.45 -4.94
C LYS A 204 -21.34 14.86 -4.66
N GLY A 205 -20.60 14.10 -3.87
CA GLY A 205 -19.26 14.44 -3.43
C GLY A 205 -19.26 15.36 -2.22
N GLU A 206 -20.14 15.13 -1.26
CA GLU A 206 -20.20 15.96 -0.06
C GLU A 206 -19.27 15.39 1.01
N PHE A 207 -18.77 16.25 1.89
CA PHE A 207 -17.95 15.82 3.01
C PHE A 207 -18.19 16.69 4.24
N LYS A 208 -17.84 16.15 5.40
CA LYS A 208 -17.91 16.80 6.71
C LYS A 208 -16.62 16.54 7.47
N THR A 209 -16.10 17.58 8.09
CA THR A 209 -14.96 17.47 9.03
C THR A 209 -15.50 17.47 10.45
N VAL A 210 -15.01 16.55 11.27
CA VAL A 210 -15.35 16.42 12.69
C VAL A 210 -14.09 16.43 13.53
N SER A 211 -14.22 16.77 14.81
CA SER A 211 -13.10 16.76 15.74
C SER A 211 -13.57 16.36 17.12
N PHE A 212 -12.75 15.59 17.82
CA PHE A 212 -12.98 15.26 19.22
C PHE A 212 -11.66 15.16 19.99
N LYS A 213 -11.74 15.45 21.29
CA LYS A 213 -10.59 15.39 22.18
C LYS A 213 -10.57 14.03 22.88
N PHE A 214 -9.38 13.44 22.99
CA PHE A 214 -9.16 12.22 23.76
C PHE A 214 -7.92 12.37 24.65
N LYS A 215 -7.90 11.64 25.77
CA LYS A 215 -6.75 11.63 26.68
C LYS A 215 -5.95 10.34 26.49
N ALA A 216 -4.66 10.46 26.18
CA ALA A 216 -3.82 9.28 26.00
C ALA A 216 -3.60 8.54 27.33
N ILE A 217 -3.75 7.23 27.32
CA ILE A 217 -3.59 6.35 28.50
C ILE A 217 -2.20 5.73 28.61
N ALA A 218 -1.46 5.67 27.51
CA ALA A 218 -0.17 4.98 27.40
C ALA A 218 0.76 5.74 26.43
N ALA A 219 2.02 5.33 26.36
CA ALA A 219 3.01 5.92 25.44
C ALA A 219 2.74 5.61 23.96
N ARG A 220 1.83 4.66 23.70
CA ARG A 220 1.32 4.34 22.37
C ARG A 220 -0.20 4.35 22.41
N THR A 221 -0.82 5.02 21.46
CA THR A 221 -2.28 5.05 21.31
C THR A 221 -2.64 4.49 19.96
N ARG A 222 -3.49 3.45 19.97
CA ARG A 222 -4.07 2.91 18.75
C ARG A 222 -5.24 3.79 18.34
N LEU A 223 -5.14 4.36 17.14
CA LEU A 223 -6.19 5.08 16.46
C LEU A 223 -6.84 4.13 15.46
N THR A 224 -8.16 3.93 15.53
CA THR A 224 -8.89 3.03 14.63
C THR A 224 -10.07 3.77 14.03
N PHE A 225 -10.26 3.68 12.71
CA PHE A 225 -11.46 4.13 12.02
C PHE A 225 -12.20 2.91 11.52
N PHE A 226 -13.46 2.79 11.90
CA PHE A 226 -14.29 1.64 11.63
C PHE A 226 -15.60 2.10 11.01
N GLN A 227 -16.00 1.49 9.89
CA GLN A 227 -17.31 1.74 9.30
C GLN A 227 -18.36 0.88 10.01
N LEU A 228 -19.32 1.52 10.69
CA LEU A 228 -20.50 0.87 11.21
C LEU A 228 -21.59 0.82 10.14
N PHE A 229 -22.27 -0.33 10.06
CA PHE A 229 -23.56 -0.41 9.40
C PHE A 229 -24.64 0.05 10.37
N LEU A 230 -25.39 1.09 10.01
CA LEU A 230 -26.64 1.40 10.68
C LEU A 230 -27.72 0.52 10.04
N PRO A 231 -28.30 -0.48 10.75
CA PRO A 231 -29.51 -1.10 10.26
C PRO A 231 -30.60 -0.03 10.13
N HIS A 232 -31.30 -0.01 9.00
CA HIS A 232 -32.53 0.75 8.89
C HIS A 232 -33.45 0.33 10.03
N GLN A 233 -33.89 1.30 10.80
CA GLN A 233 -34.94 1.11 11.79
C GLN A 233 -36.25 1.28 11.02
N ASP A 234 -36.81 0.14 10.60
CA ASP A 234 -38.13 0.05 9.97
C ASP A 234 -39.24 0.49 10.94
#